data_AF-A0A968HS58-F1
#
_entry.id   AF-A0A968HS58-F1
#
_cell.length_a   1.000
_cell.length_b   1.000
_cell.length_c   1.000
_cell.angle_alpha   90.00
_cell.angle_beta   90.00
_cell.angle_gamma   90.00
#
_symmetry.space_group_name_H-M   'P 1'
#
loop_
_entity.id
_entity.type
_entity.pdbx_description
1 polymer ?
#
loop_
_entity_poly.entity_id
_entity_poly.type
_entity_poly.pdbx_seq_one_letter_code
_entity_poly.pdbx_strand_id
1 'polypeptide(L)' 'MNSLSNLQQSSDKQIWQRLRQAIAASSGFKRWQRLQGDQAPDAKGDIDTQVCAYLRETLDTLAY' A
#
# COMPACT_ATOMS: atom_id res chain seq x y z
N MET A 1 28.18 -4.27 -18.86
CA MET A 1 26.96 -3.45 -19.06
C MET A 1 25.87 -4.02 -18.16
N ASN A 2 25.60 -3.48 -16.96
CA ASN A 2 24.46 -3.91 -16.11
C ASN A 2 24.03 -2.88 -15.04
N SER A 3 24.48 -1.62 -15.08
CA SER A 3 24.12 -0.63 -14.05
C SER A 3 22.72 0.00 -14.22
N LEU A 4 22.11 -0.06 -15.40
CA LEU A 4 20.83 0.62 -15.66
C LEU A 4 19.63 -0.12 -15.04
N SER A 5 19.67 -1.45 -15.00
CA SER A 5 18.59 -2.28 -14.44
C SER A 5 18.42 -2.07 -12.93
N ASN A 6 19.53 -1.90 -12.21
CA ASN A 6 19.51 -1.73 -10.74
C ASN A 6 19.07 -0.32 -10.31
N LEU A 7 19.36 0.69 -11.14
CA LEU A 7 18.86 2.06 -10.94
C LEU A 7 17.34 2.11 -11.12
N GLN A 8 16.80 1.41 -12.13
CA GLN A 8 15.37 1.35 -12.36
C GLN A 8 14.65 0.67 -11.19
N GLN A 9 15.13 -0.50 -10.75
CA GLN A 9 14.60 -1.17 -9.55
C GLN A 9 14.67 -0.30 -8.28
N SER A 10 15.69 0.55 -8.16
CA SER A 10 15.82 1.50 -7.04
C SER A 10 14.81 2.63 -7.15
N SER A 11 14.58 3.17 -8.35
CA SER A 11 13.54 4.16 -8.62
C SER A 11 12.15 3.60 -8.41
N ASP A 12 11.85 2.39 -8.89
CA ASP A 12 10.57 1.70 -8.67
C ASP A 12 10.28 1.49 -7.18
N LYS A 13 11.29 1.07 -6.41
CA LYS A 13 11.19 0.98 -4.94
C LYS A 13 10.91 2.34 -4.32
N GLN A 14 11.58 3.40 -4.76
CA GLN A 14 11.39 4.73 -4.22
C GLN A 14 9.99 5.29 -4.56
N ILE A 15 9.47 5.02 -5.76
CA ILE A 15 8.11 5.36 -6.19
C ILE A 15 7.10 4.62 -5.30
N TRP A 16 7.29 3.31 -5.10
CA TRP A 16 6.43 2.50 -4.26
C TRP A 16 6.45 3.01 -2.80
N GLN A 17 7.62 3.31 -2.22
CA GLN A 17 7.73 3.91 -0.88
C GLN A 17 6.91 5.21 -0.74
N ARG A 18 7.02 6.12 -1.71
CA ARG A 18 6.26 7.38 -1.71
C ARG A 18 4.75 7.14 -1.86
N LEU A 19 4.34 6.19 -2.71
CA LEU A 19 2.94 5.84 -2.91
C LEU A 19 2.32 5.27 -1.63
N ARG A 20 2.99 4.29 -1.00
CA ARG A 20 2.54 3.72 0.28
C ARG A 20 2.38 4.80 1.34
N GLN A 21 3.34 5.72 1.44
CA GLN A 21 3.27 6.84 2.40
C GLN A 21 2.13 7.80 2.11
N ALA A 22 1.88 8.13 0.83
CA ALA A 22 0.75 8.98 0.45
C ALA A 22 -0.60 8.32 0.77
N ILE A 23 -0.72 7.01 0.51
CA ILE A 23 -1.91 6.23 0.87
C ILE A 23 -2.05 6.17 2.39
N ALA A 24 -0.99 5.86 3.12
CA ALA A 24 -0.96 5.84 4.58
C ALA A 24 -1.36 7.19 5.21
N ALA A 25 -0.94 8.30 4.60
CA ALA A 25 -1.29 9.64 5.04
C ALA A 25 -2.75 10.00 4.73
N SER A 26 -3.37 9.34 3.75
CA SER A 26 -4.71 9.63 3.26
C SER A 26 -5.79 9.28 4.30
N SER A 27 -6.84 10.10 4.32
CA SER A 27 -7.97 9.96 5.25
C SER A 27 -8.77 8.68 5.03
N GLY A 28 -8.92 8.23 3.77
CA GLY A 28 -9.58 6.98 3.42
C GLY A 28 -8.89 5.76 4.03
N PHE A 29 -7.58 5.67 3.86
CA PHE A 29 -6.77 4.59 4.44
C PHE A 29 -6.81 4.58 5.97
N LYS A 30 -6.65 5.73 6.64
CA LYS A 30 -6.73 5.82 8.11
C LYS A 30 -8.10 5.42 8.67
N ARG A 31 -9.18 5.65 7.91
CA ARG A 31 -10.53 5.21 8.28
C ARG A 31 -10.68 3.71 8.07
N TRP A 32 -10.24 3.20 6.93
CA TRP A 32 -10.23 1.78 6.61
C TRP A 32 -9.40 0.97 7.62
N GLN A 33 -8.20 1.43 7.97
CA GLN A 33 -7.34 0.78 8.96
C GLN A 33 -7.99 0.70 10.34
N ARG A 34 -8.76 1.72 10.76
CA ARG A 34 -9.54 1.67 12.00
C ARG A 34 -10.69 0.66 11.96
N LEU A 35 -11.37 0.55 10.81
CA LEU A 35 -12.44 -0.43 10.60
C LEU A 35 -11.89 -1.87 10.57
N GLN A 36 -10.70 -2.05 9.99
CA GLN A 36 -10.04 -3.35 9.88
C GLN A 36 -9.30 -3.77 11.15
N GLY A 37 -8.78 -2.83 11.95
CA GLY A 37 -8.09 -3.15 13.21
C GLY A 37 -8.97 -3.88 14.23
N ASP A 38 -10.30 -3.81 14.09
CA ASP A 38 -11.27 -4.53 14.91
C ASP A 38 -11.61 -5.93 14.33
N GLN A 39 -11.43 -6.13 13.02
CA GLN A 39 -11.93 -7.32 12.29
C GLN A 39 -10.81 -8.23 11.74
N ALA A 40 -9.61 -7.70 11.51
CA ALA A 40 -8.53 -8.39 10.82
C ALA A 40 -7.23 -8.34 11.63
N PRO A 41 -6.79 -9.44 12.26
CA PRO A 41 -5.49 -9.50 12.93
C PRO A 41 -4.31 -9.29 11.96
N ASP A 42 -4.52 -9.50 10.66
CA ASP A 42 -3.54 -9.24 9.59
C ASP A 42 -3.32 -7.73 9.34
N ALA A 43 -4.31 -6.89 9.70
CA ALA A 43 -4.16 -5.44 9.68
C ALA A 43 -3.19 -4.91 10.75
N LYS A 44 -2.63 -5.76 11.62
CA LYS A 44 -1.46 -5.42 12.46
C LYS A 44 -0.12 -5.59 11.76
N GLY A 45 -0.11 -6.08 10.52
CA GLY A 45 1.10 -6.26 9.71
C GLY A 45 1.75 -4.95 9.26
N ASP A 46 2.85 -5.10 8.50
CA ASP A 46 3.59 -3.98 7.91
C ASP A 46 2.67 -3.10 7.04
N ILE A 47 3.00 -1.81 6.95
CA ILE A 47 2.22 -0.84 6.18
C ILE A 47 2.07 -1.25 4.72
N ASP A 48 3.04 -2.00 4.17
CA ASP A 48 2.94 -2.52 2.81
C ASP A 48 1.81 -3.53 2.63
N THR A 49 1.58 -4.37 3.65
CA THR A 49 0.51 -5.38 3.65
C THR A 49 -0.85 -4.70 3.77
N GLN A 50 -0.95 -3.73 4.68
CA GLN A 50 -2.17 -2.93 4.85
C GLN A 50 -2.49 -2.13 3.58
N VAL A 51 -1.50 -1.51 2.94
CA VAL A 51 -1.68 -0.76 1.69
C VAL A 51 -2.11 -1.68 0.55
N CYS A 52 -1.52 -2.87 0.42
CA CYS A 52 -1.94 -3.86 -0.57
C CYS A 52 -3.38 -4.32 -0.35
N ALA A 53 -3.77 -4.61 0.89
CA ALA A 53 -5.12 -5.03 1.22
C ALA A 53 -6.14 -3.91 0.95
N TYR A 54 -5.84 -2.67 1.35
CA TYR A 54 -6.68 -1.51 1.06
C TYR A 54 -6.88 -1.31 -0.45
N LEU A 55 -5.80 -1.35 -1.24
CA LEU A 55 -5.86 -1.22 -2.70
C LEU A 55 -6.68 -2.34 -3.33
N ARG A 56 -6.51 -3.57 -2.87
CA ARG A 56 -7.26 -4.72 -3.37
C ARG A 56 -8.76 -4.57 -3.11
N GLU A 57 -9.12 -4.13 -1.91
CA GLU A 57 -10.52 -3.92 -1.52
C GLU A 57 -11.14 -2.72 -2.28
N THR A 58 -10.39 -1.62 -2.45
CA THR A 58 -10.87 -0.48 -3.26
C THR A 58 -11.01 -0.81 -4.74
N LEU A 59 -10.13 -1.66 -5.29
CA LEU A 59 -10.25 -2.16 -6.66
C LEU A 59 -11.47 -3.08 -6.82
N ASP A 60 -11.73 -3.96 -5.85
CA ASP A 60 -12.90 -4.84 -5.86
C ASP A 60 -14.21 -4.02 -5.81
N THR A 61 -14.24 -2.97 -4.97
CA THR A 61 -15.40 -2.07 -4.84
C THR A 61 -15.69 -1.25 -6.12
N LEU A 62 -14.67 -1.03 -6.96
CA LEU A 62 -14.80 -0.30 -8.24
C LEU A 62 -15.07 -1.22 -9.44
N ALA A 63 -14.97 -2.54 -9.27
CA ALA A 63 -15.20 -3.53 -10.32
C ALA A 63 -16.68 -3.96 -10.45
N TYR A 64 -17.57 -3.33 -9.68
CA TYR A 64 -19.02 -3.54 -9.69
C TYR A 64 -19.74 -2.36 -10.34
#